data_AF-A0AAJ1THM9-F1
#
_entry.id   AF-A0AAJ1THM9-F1
#
_cell.length_a   1.000
_cell.length_b   1.000
_cell.length_c   1.000
_cell.angle_alpha   90.00
_cell.angle_beta   90.00
_cell.angle_gamma   90.00
#
_symmetry.space_group_name_H-M   'P 1'
#
loop_
_entity.id
_entity.type
_entity.pdbx_description
1 polymer ?
#
loop_
_entity_poly.entity_id
_entity_poly.type
_entity_poly.pdbx_seq_one_letter_code
_entity_poly.pdbx_strand_id
1 'polypeptide(L)' 'MLTQALAAQKDHACPVDAISRAYLGFADGDAGIALRCAIADALSDLMDAERRTRERSRLISRGYIREAPATAAPVES' A
#
# COMPACT_ATOMS: atom_id res chain seq x y z
N MET A 1 -3.95 -23.98 19.67
CA MET A 1 -4.17 -22.55 19.32
C MET A 1 -2.95 -21.65 19.57
N LEU A 2 -1.99 -22.00 20.43
CA LEU A 2 -0.79 -21.19 20.70
C LEU A 2 0.14 -20.99 19.48
N THR A 3 0.17 -21.94 18.54
CA THR A 3 1.02 -21.88 17.34
C THR A 3 0.57 -20.82 16.33
N GLN A 4 -0.74 -20.52 16.28
CA GLN A 4 -1.32 -19.57 15.32
C GLN A 4 -1.11 -18.12 15.77
N ALA A 5 -1.12 -17.86 17.08
CA ALA A 5 -0.81 -16.55 17.66
C ALA A 5 0.68 -16.16 17.52
N LEU A 6 1.59 -17.14 17.45
CA LEU A 6 3.01 -16.88 17.16
C LEU A 6 3.28 -16.59 15.68
N ALA A 7 2.50 -17.19 14.76
CA ALA A 7 2.54 -16.84 13.34
C ALA A 7 2.05 -15.40 13.12
N ALA A 8 0.92 -15.03 13.71
CA ALA A 8 0.41 -13.66 13.69
C ALA A 8 1.37 -12.63 14.32
N GLN A 9 2.17 -13.02 15.33
CA GLN A 9 3.20 -12.15 15.90
C GLN A 9 4.44 -12.00 15.00
N LYS A 10 4.79 -13.01 14.19
CA LYS A 10 5.78 -12.85 13.11
C LYS A 10 5.29 -11.95 11.99
N ASP A 11 3.98 -11.86 11.81
CA ASP A 11 3.35 -10.93 10.86
C ASP A 11 3.41 -9.46 11.32
N HIS A 12 3.81 -9.20 12.57
CA HIS A 12 4.16 -7.87 13.09
C HIS A 12 5.66 -7.58 13.02
N ALA A 13 6.45 -8.40 12.31
CA ALA A 13 7.76 -7.97 11.87
C ALA A 13 7.60 -6.58 11.25
N CYS A 14 8.43 -5.62 11.66
CA CYS A 14 8.39 -4.26 11.18
C CYS A 14 8.14 -4.31 9.67
N PRO A 15 7.05 -3.71 9.13
CA PRO A 15 6.68 -3.91 7.73
C PRO A 15 7.85 -3.58 6.79
N VAL A 16 8.73 -2.66 7.21
CA VAL A 16 9.99 -2.32 6.54
C VAL A 16 10.95 -3.52 6.44
N ASP A 17 11.09 -4.34 7.47
CA ASP A 17 11.96 -5.53 7.46
C ASP A 17 11.42 -6.61 6.51
N ALA A 18 10.10 -6.80 6.48
CA ALA A 18 9.46 -7.74 5.55
C ALA A 18 9.63 -7.27 4.10
N ILE A 19 9.38 -5.99 3.84
CA ILE A 19 9.52 -5.38 2.51
C ILE A 19 10.98 -5.40 2.05
N SER A 20 11.93 -5.00 2.91
CA SER A 20 13.36 -5.00 2.56
C SER A 20 13.89 -6.40 2.28
N ARG A 21 13.46 -7.42 3.02
CA ARG A 21 13.78 -8.83 2.73
C ARG A 21 13.21 -9.32 1.41
N ALA A 22 12.05 -8.82 0.99
CA ALA A 22 11.46 -9.18 -0.30
C ALA A 22 12.31 -8.66 -1.47
N TYR A 23 12.74 -7.39 -1.43
CA TYR A 23 13.69 -6.86 -2.42
C TYR A 23 15.07 -7.52 -2.31
N LEU A 24 15.49 -7.83 -1.08
CA LEU A 24 16.51 -8.83 -0.68
C LEU A 24 16.53 -10.05 -1.61
N GLY A 25 15.47 -10.85 -1.48
CA GLY A 25 15.32 -12.10 -2.20
C GLY A 25 15.19 -11.91 -3.70
N PHE A 26 14.53 -10.84 -4.15
CA PHE A 26 14.42 -10.54 -5.58
C PHE A 26 15.78 -10.24 -6.23
N ALA A 27 16.66 -9.55 -5.52
CA ALA A 27 17.98 -9.16 -5.99
C ALA A 27 19.08 -10.20 -5.74
N ASP A 28 18.72 -11.44 -5.38
CA ASP A 28 19.65 -12.51 -5.01
C ASP A 28 20.66 -12.08 -3.91
N GLY A 29 20.20 -11.22 -2.99
CA GLY A 29 21.02 -10.67 -1.90
C GLY A 29 21.85 -9.43 -2.27
N ASP A 30 21.83 -8.95 -3.52
CA ASP A 30 22.49 -7.70 -3.90
C ASP A 30 21.72 -6.48 -3.36
N ALA A 31 22.25 -5.89 -2.29
CA ALA A 31 21.69 -4.70 -1.65
C ALA A 31 21.61 -3.47 -2.57
N GLY A 32 22.54 -3.33 -3.52
CA GLY A 32 22.53 -2.22 -4.46
C GLY A 32 21.40 -2.35 -5.49
N ILE A 33 21.16 -3.55 -6.00
CA ILE A 33 20.02 -3.82 -6.90
C ILE A 33 18.71 -3.70 -6.15
N ALA A 34 18.60 -4.33 -4.97
CA ALA A 34 17.41 -4.26 -4.11
C ALA A 34 16.99 -2.81 -3.82
N LEU A 35 17.96 -1.96 -3.44
CA LEU A 35 17.69 -0.55 -3.13
C LEU A 35 17.24 0.23 -4.37
N ARG A 36 17.90 0.03 -5.53
CA ARG A 36 17.49 0.69 -6.78
C ARG A 36 16.07 0.29 -7.19
N CYS A 37 15.72 -1.00 -7.05
CA CYS A 37 14.39 -1.50 -7.32
C CYS A 37 13.34 -0.90 -6.37
N ALA A 38 13.61 -0.87 -5.06
CA ALA A 38 12.70 -0.27 -4.08
C ALA A 38 12.46 1.23 -4.35
N ILE A 39 13.50 1.98 -4.72
CA ILE A 39 13.38 3.40 -5.07
C ILE A 39 12.55 3.57 -6.35
N ALA A 40 12.80 2.75 -7.38
CA ALA A 40 12.05 2.83 -8.64
C ALA A 40 10.56 2.54 -8.45
N ASP A 41 10.23 1.58 -7.58
CA ASP A 41 8.85 1.23 -7.24
C ASP A 41 8.17 2.36 -6.47
N ALA A 42 8.83 2.92 -5.44
CA ALA A 42 8.31 4.05 -4.67
C ALA A 42 8.09 5.30 -5.53
N LEU A 43 8.96 5.56 -6.52
CA LEU A 43 8.77 6.65 -7.48
C LEU A 43 7.59 6.39 -8.42
N SER A 44 7.37 5.14 -8.83
CA SER A 44 6.23 4.76 -9.67
C SER A 44 4.92 4.93 -8.91
N ASP A 45 4.87 4.46 -7.66
CA ASP A 45 3.74 4.65 -6.76
C ASP A 45 3.41 6.13 -6.54
N LEU A 46 4.43 6.97 -6.39
CA LEU A 46 4.25 8.42 -6.28
C LEU A 46 3.64 9.00 -7.56
N MET A 47 4.17 8.64 -8.74
CA MET A 47 3.64 9.10 -10.03
C MET A 47 2.19 8.66 -10.24
N ASP A 48 1.82 7.44 -9.84
CA ASP A 48 0.46 6.92 -9.92
C ASP A 48 -0.48 7.60 -8.92
N ALA A 49 -0.01 7.88 -7.71
CA ALA A 49 -0.75 8.67 -6.73
C ALA A 49 -0.99 10.10 -7.22
N GLU A 50 0.01 10.74 -7.82
CA GLU A 50 -0.13 12.07 -8.41
C GLU A 50 -1.09 12.08 -9.61
N ARG A 51 -1.01 11.07 -10.48
CA ARG A 51 -1.93 10.92 -11.61
C ARG A 51 -3.38 10.83 -11.13
N ARG A 52 -3.67 9.95 -10.16
CA ARG A 52 -4.98 9.81 -9.54
C ARG A 52 -5.47 11.12 -8.93
N THR A 53 -4.57 11.88 -8.30
CA THR A 53 -4.90 13.19 -7.72
C THR A 53 -5.28 14.20 -8.80
N ARG A 54 -4.51 14.29 -9.89
CA ARG A 54 -4.80 15.19 -11.02
C ARG A 54 -6.12 14.83 -11.73
N GLU A 55 -6.40 13.54 -11.90
CA GLU A 55 -7.66 13.06 -12.48
C GLU A 55 -8.86 13.38 -11.57
N ARG A 56 -8.73 13.18 -10.25
CA ARG A 56 -9.78 13.51 -9.29
C ARG A 56 -10.05 15.01 -9.24
N SER A 57 -9.03 15.85 -9.26
CA SER A 57 -9.19 17.32 -9.34
C SER A 57 -9.88 17.75 -10.64
N ARG A 58 -9.59 17.09 -11.77
CA ARG A 58 -10.29 17.35 -13.04
C ARG A 58 -11.77 16.98 -12.97
N LEU A 59 -12.12 15.86 -12.36
CA LEU A 59 -13.53 15.45 -12.18
C LEU A 59 -14.29 16.43 -11.27
N ILE A 60 -13.68 16.88 -10.18
CA ILE A 60 -14.27 17.89 -9.27
C ILE A 60 -14.49 19.21 -10.02
N SER A 61 -13.49 19.69 -10.78
CA SER A 61 -13.63 20.93 -11.56
C SER A 61 -14.68 20.83 -12.67
N ARG A 62 -14.99 19.62 -13.14
CA ARG A 62 -16.05 19.34 -14.12
C ARG A 62 -17.40 18.99 -13.47
N GLY A 63 -17.53 19.10 -12.15
CA GLY A 63 -18.77 18.87 -11.42
C GLY A 63 -19.15 17.41 -11.17
N TYR A 64 -18.26 16.45 -11.43
CA TYR A 64 -18.50 15.03 -11.16
C TYR A 64 -18.05 14.68 -9.73
N ILE A 65 -18.97 14.73 -8.76
CA ILE A 65 -18.77 14.17 -7.42
C ILE A 65 -19.48 12.81 -7.36
N ARG A 66 -18.71 11.74 -7.09
CA ARG A 66 -19.28 10.43 -6.74
C ARG A 66 -19.23 10.32 -5.22
N GLU A 67 -20.35 10.63 -4.57
CA GLU A 67 -20.50 10.31 -3.15
C GLU A 67 -20.52 8.79 -2.99
N ALA A 68 -19.62 8.24 -2.17
CA ALA A 68 -19.77 6.87 -1.71
C ALA A 68 -21.07 6.80 -0.90
N PRO A 69 -21.92 5.78 -1.09
CA PRO A 69 -23.17 5.71 -0.36
C PRO A 69 -22.86 5.69 1.13
N ALA A 70 -23.45 6.65 1.85
CA ALA A 70 -23.47 6.66 3.30
C ALA A 70 -23.85 5.25 3.77
N THR A 71 -22.90 4.57 4.40
CA THR A 71 -23.13 3.30 5.08
C THR A 71 -24.38 3.45 5.92
N ALA A 72 -25.39 2.67 5.58
CA ALA A 72 -26.68 2.64 6.24
C ALA A 72 -26.51 2.54 7.75
N ALA A 73 -27.33 3.32 8.43
CA ALA A 73 -27.39 3.54 9.88
C ALA A 73 -27.57 2.22 10.68
N PRO A 74 -27.45 2.27 12.03
CA PRO A 74 -27.27 1.11 12.88
C PRO A 74 -28.54 0.28 12.99
N VAL A 75 -28.37 -1.04 13.05
CA VAL A 75 -29.43 -1.99 13.33
C VAL A 75 -29.65 -2.00 14.85
N GLU A 76 -30.68 -1.29 15.32
CA GLU A 76 -31.29 -1.52 16.64
C GLU A 76 -32.73 -2.00 16.44
N SER A 77 -32.98 -3.28 16.75
CA SER A 77 -34.12 -3.80 17.52
C SER A 77 -33.92 -5.31 17.74
#